data_AF-A0A960RAK5-F1
#
_entry.id   AF-A0A960RAK5-F1
#
_cell.length_a   1.000
_cell.length_b   1.000
_cell.length_c   1.000
_cell.angle_alpha   90.00
_cell.angle_beta   90.00
_cell.angle_gamma   90.00
#
_symmetry.space_group_name_H-M   'P 1'
#
loop_
_entity.id
_entity.type
_entity.pdbx_description
1 polymer ?
#
loop_
_entity_poly.entity_id
_entity_poly.type
_entity_poly.pdbx_seq_one_letter_code
_entity_poly.pdbx_strand_id
1 'polypeptide(L)' 'MSNLLNTMKGGLKPRPQRVVIYAPEGLGKTTLASRFPSPLFFDFEGGTHHIDVVRVEPKTLEETEAALVEIRERWYLI' A
#
# COMPACT_ATOMS: atom_id res chain seq x y z
N MET A 1 24.37 -3.01 -36.75
CA MET A 1 24.55 -3.25 -35.30
C MET A 1 23.90 -2.11 -34.53
N SER A 2 22.82 -2.36 -33.78
CA SER A 2 22.24 -1.34 -32.90
C SER A 2 23.15 -1.12 -31.68
N ASN A 3 23.51 0.14 -31.40
CA ASN A 3 24.42 0.50 -30.31
C ASN A 3 23.63 0.59 -28.98
N LEU A 4 23.99 -0.28 -28.03
CA LEU A 4 23.34 -0.38 -26.71
C LEU A 4 23.47 0.91 -25.88
N LEU A 5 24.42 1.79 -26.21
CA LEU A 5 24.62 3.06 -25.51
C LEU A 5 23.40 3.99 -25.58
N ASN A 6 22.53 3.86 -26.59
CA ASN A 6 21.29 4.64 -26.70
C ASN A 6 20.18 4.21 -25.72
N THR A 7 20.38 3.11 -24.97
CA THR A 7 19.40 2.59 -23.99
C THR A 7 19.75 2.91 -22.55
N MET A 8 20.80 3.70 -22.30
CA MET A 8 21.16 4.13 -20.94
C MET A 8 20.02 4.95 -20.32
N LYS A 9 19.37 4.39 -19.29
CA LYS A 9 18.31 5.05 -18.51
C LYS A 9 18.89 5.57 -17.18
N GLY A 10 19.01 6.88 -17.04
CA GLY A 10 19.34 7.56 -15.77
C GLY A 10 18.08 8.04 -15.02
N GLY A 11 18.25 8.47 -13.76
CA GLY A 11 17.19 9.09 -12.96
C GLY A 11 16.50 8.16 -11.95
N LEU A 12 15.70 8.77 -11.06
CA LEU A 12 14.87 8.05 -10.10
C LEU A 12 13.78 7.28 -10.85
N LYS A 13 13.72 5.96 -10.61
CA LYS A 13 12.64 5.11 -11.12
C LYS A 13 11.58 4.98 -10.04
N PRO A 14 10.43 5.67 -10.15
CA PRO A 14 9.34 5.50 -9.20
C PRO A 14 8.85 4.05 -9.30
N ARG A 15 8.93 3.36 -8.17
CA ARG A 15 8.43 2.00 -7.99
C ARG A 15 7.76 1.93 -6.62
N PRO A 16 6.65 1.19 -6.47
CA PRO A 16 6.06 0.96 -5.17
C PRO A 16 7.10 0.43 -4.19
N GLN A 17 7.15 1.02 -2.99
CA GLN A 17 8.04 0.55 -1.93
C GLN A 17 7.24 -0.36 -1.00
N ARG A 18 7.85 -1.48 -0.61
CA ARG A 18 7.36 -2.28 0.52
C ARG A 18 8.10 -1.78 1.76
N VAL A 19 7.35 -1.29 2.74
CA VAL A 19 7.90 -0.61 3.92
C VAL A 19 7.30 -1.23 5.18
N VAL A 20 8.12 -1.39 6.20
CA VAL A 20 7.68 -1.76 7.56
C VAL A 20 7.85 -0.54 8.45
N ILE A 21 6.77 -0.12 9.11
CA ILE A 21 6.76 0.98 10.08
C ILE A 21 6.58 0.36 11.46
N TYR A 22 7.55 0.53 12.36
CA TYR A 22 7.51 -0.02 13.72
C TYR A 22 7.75 1.08 14.76
N ALA A 23 7.04 0.98 15.89
CA ALA A 23 7.14 1.85 17.05
C ALA A 23 6.21 1.32 18.16
N PRO A 24 6.40 1.70 19.43
CA PRO A 24 5.41 1.50 20.50
C PRO A 24 4.01 2.02 20.14
N GLU A 25 2.99 1.54 20.84
CA GLU A 25 1.61 2.02 20.70
C GLU A 25 1.53 3.54 20.93
N GLY A 26 0.64 4.21 20.21
CA GLY A 26 0.43 5.67 20.36
C GLY A 26 1.45 6.59 19.66
N LEU A 27 2.54 6.08 19.07
CA LEU A 27 3.53 6.94 18.37
C LEU A 27 3.15 7.35 16.93
N GLY A 28 1.90 7.15 16.52
CA GLY A 28 1.40 7.65 15.24
C GLY A 28 1.78 6.83 14.00
N LYS A 29 2.00 5.51 14.14
CA LYS A 29 2.27 4.60 13.00
C LYS A 29 1.16 4.65 11.94
N THR A 30 -0.08 4.46 12.37
CA THR A 30 -1.27 4.51 11.52
C THR A 30 -1.47 5.91 10.94
N THR A 31 -1.20 6.95 11.73
CA THR A 31 -1.24 8.36 11.30
C THR A 31 -0.19 8.68 10.23
N LEU A 32 1.01 8.09 10.33
CA LEU A 32 2.03 8.24 9.29
C LEU A 32 1.60 7.53 8.00
N ALA A 33 1.10 6.29 8.12
CA ALA A 33 0.58 5.53 6.98
C ALA A 33 -0.61 6.25 6.29
N SER A 34 -1.44 6.98 7.04
CA SER A 34 -2.61 7.69 6.50
C SER A 34 -2.24 8.91 5.64
N ARG A 35 -0.96 9.33 5.65
CA ARG A 35 -0.45 10.41 4.79
C ARG A 35 0.11 9.91 3.46
N PHE A 36 0.08 8.60 3.22
CA PHE A 36 0.52 8.03 1.95
C PHE A 36 -0.49 8.39 0.85
N PRO A 37 -0.07 8.44 -0.43
CA PRO A 37 -1.00 8.70 -1.53
C PRO A 37 -2.09 7.63 -1.61
N SER A 38 -3.35 8.05 -1.57
CA SER A 38 -4.56 7.19 -1.67
C SER A 38 -4.46 5.91 -0.83
N PRO A 39 -4.37 6.02 0.51
CA PRO A 39 -4.09 4.88 1.36
C PRO A 39 -5.34 3.99 1.48
N LEU A 40 -5.11 2.67 1.42
CA LEU A 40 -6.11 1.65 1.73
C LEU A 40 -5.63 0.84 2.94
N PHE A 41 -6.41 0.87 4.02
CA PHE A 41 -6.10 0.15 5.23
C PHE A 41 -6.77 -1.22 5.23
N PHE A 42 -6.02 -2.23 5.64
CA PHE A 42 -6.58 -3.47 6.16
C PHE A 42 -6.57 -3.33 7.68
N ASP A 43 -7.72 -2.98 8.25
CA ASP A 43 -7.83 -2.75 9.69
C ASP A 43 -8.27 -4.03 10.38
N PHE A 44 -7.29 -4.73 10.94
CA PHE A 44 -7.50 -5.99 11.67
C PHE A 44 -7.74 -5.76 13.18
N GLU A 45 -7.41 -4.57 13.70
CA GLU A 45 -7.39 -4.28 15.14
C GLU A 45 -8.35 -3.16 15.55
N GLY A 46 -9.01 -2.50 14.60
CA GLY A 46 -9.89 -1.33 14.85
C GLY A 46 -9.12 -0.03 15.10
N GLY A 47 -7.83 0.01 14.75
CA GLY A 47 -6.95 1.16 15.05
C GLY A 47 -7.21 2.39 14.18
N THR A 48 -8.05 2.28 13.13
CA THR A 48 -8.28 3.35 12.16
C THR A 48 -9.60 4.12 12.37
N HIS A 49 -10.44 3.74 13.34
CA HIS A 49 -11.75 4.36 13.57
C HIS A 49 -11.69 5.88 13.85
N HIS A 50 -10.55 6.37 14.37
CA HIS A 50 -10.34 7.78 14.68
C HIS A 50 -9.66 8.58 13.56
N ILE A 51 -9.44 7.99 12.38
CA ILE A 51 -8.74 8.62 11.26
C ILE A 51 -9.60 8.51 10.00
N ASP A 52 -9.72 9.60 9.23
CA ASP A 52 -10.44 9.62 7.96
C ASP A 52 -9.62 8.91 6.86
N VAL A 53 -9.92 7.63 6.63
CA VAL A 53 -9.21 6.75 5.69
C VAL A 53 -10.16 5.72 5.08
N VAL A 54 -9.85 5.28 3.87
CA VAL A 54 -10.51 4.13 3.24
C VAL A 54 -9.98 2.85 3.90
N ARG A 55 -10.87 1.94 4.29
CA ARG A 55 -10.52 0.73 5.02
C ARG A 55 -11.35 -0.48 4.59
N VAL A 56 -10.74 -1.66 4.75
CA VAL A 56 -11.37 -2.98 4.70
C VAL A 56 -11.17 -3.61 6.09
N GLU A 57 -12.22 -4.21 6.64
CA GLU A 57 -12.20 -4.83 7.98
C GLU A 57 -12.46 -6.35 7.87
N PRO A 58 -11.53 -7.12 7.25
CA PRO A 58 -11.71 -8.56 7.13
C PRO A 58 -11.52 -9.24 8.49
N LYS A 59 -12.32 -10.26 8.76
CA LYS A 59 -12.30 -11.06 9.99
C LYS A 59 -11.57 -12.38 9.82
N THR A 60 -11.41 -12.84 8.59
CA THR A 60 -10.71 -14.09 8.28
C THR A 60 -9.64 -13.92 7.22
N LEU A 61 -8.79 -14.93 7.08
CA LEU A 61 -7.76 -14.96 6.05
C LEU A 61 -8.41 -15.04 4.66
N GLU A 62 -9.48 -15.81 4.50
CA GLU A 62 -10.21 -15.96 3.24
C GLU A 62 -10.81 -14.62 2.78
N GLU A 63 -11.38 -13.83 3.69
CA GLU A 63 -11.88 -12.49 3.39
C GLU A 63 -10.75 -11.54 3.00
N THR A 64 -9.59 -11.66 3.65
CA THR A 64 -8.39 -10.88 3.33
C THR A 64 -7.87 -11.21 1.93
N GLU A 65 -7.79 -12.50 1.59
CA GLU A 65 -7.37 -12.98 0.28
C GLU A 65 -8.33 -12.53 -0.82
N ALA A 66 -9.64 -12.64 -0.59
CA ALA A 66 -10.66 -12.17 -1.53
C ALA A 66 -10.53 -10.66 -1.81
N ALA A 67 -10.34 -9.85 -0.76
CA ALA A 67 -10.13 -8.41 -0.91
C ALA A 67 -8.86 -8.09 -1.70
N LEU A 68 -7.75 -8.81 -1.45
CA LEU A 68 -6.51 -8.64 -2.21
C LEU A 68 -6.66 -8.99 -3.69
N VAL A 69 -7.43 -10.03 -4.02
CA VAL A 69 -7.75 -10.40 -5.41
C VAL A 69 -8.56 -9.30 -6.08
N GLU A 70 -9.62 -8.80 -5.43
CA GLU A 70 -10.44 -7.72 -5.99
C GLU A 70 -9.62 -6.45 -6.23
N ILE A 71 -8.78 -6.05 -5.27
CA ILE A 71 -7.88 -4.90 -5.40
C ILE A 71 -6.96 -5.11 -6.59
N ARG A 72 -6.33 -6.29 -6.72
CA ARG A 72 -5.44 -6.60 -7.84
C ARG A 72 -6.16 -6.46 -9.18
N GLU A 73 -7.38 -6.97 -9.30
CA GLU A 73 -8.16 -6.90 -10.54
C GLU A 73 -8.56 -5.48 -10.90
N ARG A 74 -9.06 -4.70 -9.92
CA ARG A 74 -9.39 -3.29 -10.14
C ARG A 74 -8.18 -2.46 -10.55
N TRP A 75 -7.00 -2.76 -10.00
CA TRP A 75 -5.78 -1.98 -10.22
C TRP A 75 -5.01 -2.40 -11.48
N TYR A 76 -5.34 -3.54 -12.10
CA TYR A 76 -4.79 -3.95 -13.41
C TYR A 76 -5.55 -3.33 -14.60
N LEU A 77 -6.69 -2.68 -14.35
CA LEU A 77 -7.52 -2.02 -15.36
C LEU A 77 -7.24 -0.51 -15.51
N ILE A 78 -6.20 0.00 -14.83
CA ILE A 78 -5.68 1.37 -14.90
C ILE A 78 -4.18 1.33 -15.20
#